data_AF-A0A3D3T4C7-F1
#
_entry.id   AF-A0A3D3T4C7-F1
#
_cell.length_a   1.000
_cell.length_b   1.000
_cell.length_c   1.000
_cell.angle_alpha   90.00
_cell.angle_beta   90.00
_cell.angle_gamma   90.00
#
_symmetry.space_group_name_H-M   'P 1'
#
loop_
_entity.id
_entity.type
_entity.pdbx_description
1 polymer ?
#
loop_
_entity_poly.entity_id
_entity_poly.type
_entity_poly.pdbx_seq_one_letter_code
_entity_poly.pdbx_strand_id
1 'polypeptide(L)'
;MFSILEVPVAYFVRRTGWSRRRVCLALGAAIFVVGAPASLGYSMLEAWKVGPRNILESYDYAISNYLLPLGGIATALFTGWAWGKTRALSEADLHQSIVGRLWLFCLRFVAPLFIALAFLSSAPIE
;
A
#
# COMPACT_ATOMS: atom_id res chain seq x y z
N MET A 1 -8.98 -7.16 -9.60
CA MET A 1 -9.35 -7.66 -8.27
C MET A 1 -8.49 -8.84 -7.81
N PHE A 2 -8.23 -9.86 -8.64
CA PHE A 2 -7.40 -11.02 -8.26
C PHE A 2 -6.03 -10.67 -7.65
N SER A 3 -5.28 -9.73 -8.25
CA SER A 3 -3.95 -9.33 -7.75
C SER A 3 -3.98 -8.72 -6.33
N ILE A 4 -5.00 -7.91 -6.02
CA ILE A 4 -5.12 -7.24 -4.71
C ILE A 4 -5.44 -8.25 -3.60
N LEU A 5 -6.26 -9.27 -3.89
CA LEU A 5 -6.60 -10.32 -2.92
C LEU A 5 -5.43 -11.30 -2.70
N GLU A 6 -4.58 -11.49 -3.70
CA GLU A 6 -3.46 -12.44 -3.62
C GLU A 6 -2.43 -12.03 -2.56
N VAL A 7 -2.20 -10.73 -2.35
CA VAL A 7 -1.24 -10.21 -1.36
C VAL A 7 -1.58 -10.69 0.07
N PRO A 8 -2.80 -10.44 0.61
CA PRO A 8 -3.17 -10.94 1.93
C PRO A 8 -3.32 -12.48 1.94
N VAL A 9 -3.83 -13.11 0.87
CA VAL A 9 -3.94 -14.58 0.81
C VAL A 9 -2.56 -15.24 0.94
N ALA A 10 -1.57 -14.78 0.19
CA ALA A 10 -0.20 -15.32 0.25
C ALA A 10 0.42 -15.12 1.62
N TYR A 11 0.21 -13.94 2.24
CA TYR A 11 0.68 -13.67 3.59
C TYR A 11 0.06 -14.62 4.62
N PHE A 12 -1.27 -14.76 4.63
CA PHE A 12 -1.95 -15.61 5.60
C PHE A 12 -1.68 -17.09 5.39
N VAL A 13 -1.61 -17.58 4.14
CA VAL A 13 -1.24 -18.97 3.85
C VAL A 13 0.14 -19.30 4.42
N ARG A 14 1.14 -18.41 4.24
CA ARG A 14 2.48 -18.61 4.84
C ARG A 14 2.45 -18.54 6.36
N ARG A 15 1.65 -17.64 6.94
CA ARG A 15 1.62 -17.41 8.38
C ARG A 15 0.84 -18.47 9.16
N THR A 16 -0.27 -18.97 8.63
CA THR A 16 -1.17 -19.90 9.33
C THR A 16 -1.04 -21.35 8.84
N GLY A 17 -0.39 -21.58 7.70
CA GLY A 17 -0.28 -22.90 7.08
C GLY A 17 -1.59 -23.45 6.52
N TRP A 18 -2.66 -22.65 6.48
CA TRP A 18 -3.96 -23.09 5.96
C TRP A 18 -3.94 -23.27 4.44
N SER A 19 -4.77 -24.18 3.93
CA SER A 19 -4.97 -24.35 2.49
C SER A 19 -5.47 -23.05 1.84
N ARG A 20 -4.97 -22.71 0.64
CA ARG A 20 -5.32 -21.47 -0.09
C ARG A 20 -6.83 -21.24 -0.21
N ARG A 21 -7.61 -22.30 -0.47
CA ARG A 21 -9.07 -22.22 -0.61
C ARG A 21 -9.75 -21.71 0.67
N ARG A 22 -9.32 -22.19 1.84
CA ARG A 22 -9.86 -21.75 3.14
C ARG A 22 -9.53 -20.29 3.41
N VAL A 23 -8.28 -19.88 3.16
CA VAL A 23 -7.84 -18.49 3.36
C VAL A 23 -8.57 -17.54 2.42
N CYS A 24 -8.74 -17.92 1.15
CA CYS A 24 -9.46 -17.10 0.16
C CYS A 24 -10.93 -16.89 0.57
N LEU A 25 -11.63 -17.96 1.00
CA LEU A 25 -13.01 -17.84 1.48
C LEU A 25 -13.11 -16.98 2.74
N ALA A 26 -12.21 -17.16 3.71
CA ALA A 26 -12.21 -16.39 4.95
C ALA A 26 -11.95 -14.90 4.69
N LEU A 27 -10.94 -14.56 3.89
CA LEU A 27 -10.62 -13.17 3.54
C LEU A 27 -11.71 -12.55 2.67
N GLY A 28 -12.26 -13.30 1.71
CA GLY A 28 -13.38 -12.82 0.88
C GLY A 28 -14.61 -12.49 1.71
N ALA A 29 -14.97 -13.34 2.68
CA ALA A 29 -16.06 -13.08 3.61
C ALA A 29 -15.77 -11.86 4.50
N ALA A 30 -14.56 -11.74 5.04
CA ALA A 30 -14.17 -10.59 5.86
C ALA A 30 -14.24 -9.27 5.07
N ILE A 31 -13.70 -9.25 3.84
CA ILE A 31 -13.75 -8.08 2.96
C ILE A 31 -15.20 -7.72 2.62
N PHE A 32 -16.06 -8.71 2.37
CA PHE A 32 -17.48 -8.48 2.10
C PHE A 32 -18.18 -7.79 3.29
N VAL A 33 -17.93 -8.28 4.51
CA VAL A 33 -18.51 -7.67 5.73
C VAL A 33 -18.01 -6.24 5.94
N VAL A 34 -16.71 -5.99 5.73
CA VAL A 34 -16.12 -4.64 5.85
C VAL A 34 -16.58 -3.70 4.73
N GLY A 35 -16.83 -4.22 3.53
CA GLY A 35 -17.28 -3.45 2.37
C GLY A 35 -18.77 -3.10 2.40
N ALA A 36 -19.60 -3.88 3.10
CA ALA A 36 -21.05 -3.63 3.19
C ALA A 36 -21.38 -2.24 3.79
N PRO A 37 -20.79 -1.81 4.93
CA PRO A 37 -20.96 -0.45 5.45
C PRO A 37 -20.53 0.64 4.47
N ALA A 38 -19.50 0.40 3.66
CA ALA A 38 -19.01 1.37 2.68
C ALA A 38 -20.05 1.64 1.58
N SER A 39 -20.75 0.60 1.12
CA SER A 39 -21.86 0.76 0.16
C SER A 39 -23.09 1.39 0.80
N LEU A 40 -23.41 1.04 2.05
CA LEU A 40 -24.53 1.60 2.81
C LEU A 40 -24.32 3.08 3.19
N GLY A 41 -23.08 3.55 3.22
CA GLY A 41 -22.71 4.95 3.49
C GLY A 41 -23.25 5.96 2.47
N TYR A 42 -23.68 5.50 1.28
CA TYR A 42 -24.34 6.33 0.26
C TYR A 42 -25.88 6.33 0.38
N SER A 43 -26.43 5.61 1.36
CA SER A 43 -27.88 5.49 1.57
C SER A 43 -28.18 5.51 3.07
N MET A 44 -28.47 4.37 3.69
CA MET A 44 -28.95 4.30 5.07
C MET A 44 -27.96 4.82 6.13
N LEU A 45 -26.65 4.70 5.86
CA LEU A 45 -25.59 5.16 6.75
C LEU A 45 -25.02 6.53 6.35
N GLU A 46 -25.75 7.32 5.56
CA GLU A 46 -25.30 8.65 5.14
C GLU A 46 -25.04 9.58 6.33
N ALA A 47 -25.79 9.44 7.44
CA ALA A 47 -25.58 10.20 8.66
C ALA A 47 -24.28 9.83 9.40
N TRP A 48 -23.70 8.65 9.12
CA TRP A 48 -22.45 8.20 9.71
C TRP A 48 -21.27 8.70 8.87
N LYS A 49 -20.88 9.96 9.14
CA LYS A 49 -19.74 10.61 8.50
C LYS A 49 -18.56 10.71 9.46
N VAL A 50 -17.35 10.61 8.92
CA VAL A 50 -16.12 10.92 9.65
C VAL A 50 -15.60 12.25 9.11
N GLY A 51 -15.88 13.34 9.85
CA GLY A 51 -15.65 14.70 9.36
C GLY A 51 -16.53 15.02 8.14
N PRO A 52 -15.98 15.59 7.05
CA PRO A 52 -16.76 15.89 5.84
C PRO A 52 -16.99 14.68 4.93
N ARG A 53 -16.40 13.52 5.23
CA ARG A 53 -16.33 12.36 4.32
C ARG A 53 -17.31 11.25 4.75
N ASN A 54 -17.91 10.58 3.77
CA ASN A 54 -18.66 9.35 4.03
C ASN A 54 -17.72 8.17 4.37
N ILE A 55 -18.27 7.00 4.68
CA ILE A 55 -17.49 5.83 5.10
C ILE A 55 -16.49 5.38 4.02
N LEU A 56 -16.92 5.29 2.76
CA LEU A 56 -16.05 4.86 1.67
C LEU A 56 -14.93 5.86 1.40
N GLU A 57 -15.26 7.15 1.35
CA GLU A 57 -14.29 8.25 1.19
C GLU A 57 -13.31 8.32 2.36
N SER A 58 -13.74 7.95 3.57
CA SER A 58 -12.84 7.89 4.72
C SER A 58 -11.81 6.77 4.56
N TYR A 59 -12.23 5.60 4.06
CA TYR A 59 -11.31 4.51 3.73
C TYR A 59 -10.36 4.87 2.61
N ASP A 60 -10.87 5.48 1.53
CA ASP A 60 -10.04 5.93 0.42
C ASP A 60 -9.04 6.99 0.88
N TYR A 61 -9.48 7.97 1.66
CA TYR A 61 -8.60 9.01 2.20
C TYR A 61 -7.49 8.42 3.08
N ALA A 62 -7.82 7.47 3.96
CA ALA A 62 -6.84 6.80 4.82
C ALA A 62 -5.79 6.02 4.00
N ILE A 63 -6.23 5.28 2.97
CA ILE A 63 -5.35 4.46 2.15
C ILE A 63 -4.47 5.34 1.26
N SER A 64 -5.11 6.24 0.50
CA SER A 64 -4.46 7.02 -0.55
C SER A 64 -3.52 8.08 0.01
N ASN A 65 -3.85 8.69 1.16
CA ASN A 65 -3.04 9.77 1.72
C ASN A 65 -2.10 9.31 2.83
N TYR A 66 -2.32 8.15 3.49
CA TYR A 66 -1.41 7.68 4.54
C TYR A 66 -0.74 6.36 4.21
N LEU A 67 -1.50 5.29 4.00
CA LEU A 67 -0.93 3.94 3.86
C LEU A 67 -0.05 3.80 2.61
N LEU A 68 -0.49 4.32 1.46
CA LEU A 68 0.27 4.24 0.21
C LEU A 68 1.57 5.06 0.27
N PRO A 69 1.57 6.35 0.67
CA PRO A 69 2.81 7.11 0.80
C PRO A 69 3.77 6.52 1.82
N LEU A 70 3.29 6.13 3.00
CA LEU A 70 4.12 5.51 4.04
C LEU A 70 4.73 4.19 3.57
N GLY A 71 3.93 3.33 2.91
CA GLY A 71 4.42 2.09 2.30
C GLY A 71 5.45 2.34 1.20
N GLY A 72 5.24 3.36 0.36
CA GLY A 72 6.18 3.77 -0.68
C GLY A 72 7.51 4.26 -0.11
N ILE A 73 7.48 5.13 0.91
CA ILE A 73 8.69 5.61 1.58
C ILE A 73 9.43 4.46 2.26
N ALA A 74 8.71 3.59 2.99
CA ALA A 74 9.32 2.46 3.67
C ALA A 74 10.02 1.50 2.69
N THR A 75 9.38 1.18 1.56
CA THR A 75 9.95 0.31 0.53
C THR A 75 11.14 0.96 -0.19
N ALA A 76 11.05 2.26 -0.50
CA ALA A 76 12.14 3.02 -1.13
C ALA A 76 13.36 3.11 -0.21
N LEU A 77 13.17 3.45 1.07
CA LEU A 77 14.25 3.54 2.05
C LEU A 77 14.88 2.17 2.32
N PHE A 78 14.06 1.13 2.45
CA PHE A 78 14.55 -0.24 2.65
C PHE A 78 15.42 -0.69 1.48
N THR A 79 14.95 -0.52 0.25
CA THR A 79 15.68 -0.93 -0.96
C THR A 79 16.92 -0.05 -1.20
N GLY A 80 16.80 1.26 -0.98
CA GLY A 80 17.88 2.21 -1.18
C GLY A 80 19.02 2.08 -0.17
N TRP A 81 18.70 1.90 1.11
CA TRP A 81 19.67 2.01 2.20
C TRP A 81 19.94 0.68 2.92
N ALA A 82 18.91 -0.08 3.27
CA ALA A 82 19.05 -1.26 4.15
C ALA A 82 19.37 -2.57 3.41
N TRP A 83 18.86 -2.77 2.18
CA TRP A 83 19.02 -4.03 1.43
C TRP A 83 20.47 -4.28 0.97
N GLY A 84 21.22 -3.21 0.74
CA GLY A 84 22.60 -3.25 0.24
C GLY A 84 22.69 -3.15 -1.29
N LYS A 85 23.54 -2.22 -1.75
CA LYS A 85 23.66 -1.80 -3.16
C LYS A 85 23.82 -2.97 -4.14
N THR A 86 24.77 -3.86 -3.90
CA THR A 86 25.10 -4.94 -4.84
C THR A 86 23.97 -5.96 -4.97
N ARG A 87 23.30 -6.30 -3.86
CA ARG A 87 22.16 -7.21 -3.84
C ARG A 87 20.94 -6.60 -4.53
N ALA A 88 20.64 -5.32 -4.25
CA ALA A 88 19.53 -4.63 -4.89
C ALA A 88 19.69 -4.56 -6.42
N LEU A 89 20.92 -4.31 -6.91
CA LEU A 89 21.20 -4.24 -8.34
C LEU A 89 21.18 -5.61 -9.05
N SER A 90 21.60 -6.67 -8.37
CA SER A 90 21.56 -8.02 -8.93
C SER A 90 20.13 -8.55 -9.03
N GLU A 91 19.31 -8.32 -8.00
CA GLU A 91 17.90 -8.75 -7.99
C GLU A 91 17.04 -7.94 -8.97
N ALA A 92 17.40 -6.67 -9.20
CA ALA A 92 16.74 -5.84 -10.21
C ALA A 92 17.25 -6.09 -11.65
N ASP A 93 18.17 -7.04 -11.83
CA ASP A 93 18.84 -7.37 -13.10
C ASP A 93 19.56 -6.17 -13.78
N LEU A 94 19.82 -5.11 -13.02
CA LEU A 94 20.43 -3.87 -13.52
C LEU A 94 21.96 -3.90 -13.46
N HIS A 95 22.53 -4.84 -12.69
CA HIS A 95 23.98 -5.00 -12.49
C HIS A 95 24.67 -3.65 -12.14
N GLN A 96 26.00 -3.56 -12.25
CA GLN A 96 26.73 -2.29 -12.01
C GLN A 96 26.65 -1.32 -13.21
N SER A 97 25.49 -1.26 -13.88
CA SER A 97 25.26 -0.34 -14.99
C SER A 97 25.05 1.10 -14.51
N ILE A 98 25.20 2.06 -15.44
CA ILE A 98 24.85 3.47 -15.19
C ILE A 98 23.37 3.59 -14.82
N VAL A 99 22.50 2.82 -15.48
CA VAL A 99 21.06 2.78 -15.20
C VAL A 99 20.78 2.29 -13.78
N GLY A 100 21.48 1.24 -13.32
CA GLY A 100 21.37 0.76 -11.95
C GLY A 100 21.76 1.80 -10.89
N ARG A 101 22.83 2.56 -11.15
CA ARG A 101 23.26 3.65 -10.25
C ARG A 101 22.23 4.78 -10.19
N LEU A 102 21.67 5.18 -11.33
CA LEU A 102 20.61 6.19 -11.40
C LEU A 102 19.34 5.69 -10.70
N TRP A 103 18.94 4.45 -10.92
CA TRP A 103 17.78 3.85 -10.27
C TRP A 103 17.92 3.83 -8.74
N LEU A 104 19.09 3.41 -8.22
CA LEU A 104 19.35 3.45 -6.78
C LEU A 104 19.38 4.88 -6.22
N PHE A 105 19.94 5.83 -6.97
CA PHE A 105 19.91 7.24 -6.58
C PHE A 105 18.46 7.74 -6.48
N CYS A 106 17.62 7.38 -7.45
CA CYS A 106 16.19 7.67 -7.42
C CYS A 106 15.52 7.07 -6.19
N LEU A 107 15.76 5.80 -5.87
CA LEU A 107 15.17 5.16 -4.68
C LEU A 107 15.66 5.75 -3.35
N ARG A 108 16.92 6.21 -3.29
CA ARG A 108 17.48 6.78 -2.06
C ARG A 108 17.00 8.19 -1.76
N PHE A 109 16.79 9.00 -2.79
CA PHE A 109 16.57 10.44 -2.63
C PHE A 109 15.34 10.94 -3.36
N VAL A 110 15.19 10.62 -4.65
CA VAL A 110 14.11 11.19 -5.48
C VAL A 110 12.75 10.65 -5.05
N ALA A 111 12.57 9.33 -5.02
CA ALA A 111 11.33 8.67 -4.64
C ALA A 111 10.85 9.07 -3.23
N PRO A 112 11.65 8.95 -2.15
CA PRO A 112 11.19 9.35 -0.83
C PRO A 112 10.89 10.84 -0.73
N LEU A 113 11.63 11.71 -1.45
CA LEU A 113 11.37 13.15 -1.47
C LEU A 113 10.03 13.47 -2.15
N PHE A 114 9.78 12.95 -3.35
CA PHE A 114 8.53 13.20 -4.08
C PHE A 114 7.31 12.61 -3.34
N ILE A 115 7.46 11.43 -2.73
CA ILE A 115 6.37 10.82 -1.95
C ILE A 115 6.13 11.64 -0.67
N ALA A 116 7.18 12.13 0.00
CA ALA A 116 7.03 13.01 1.16
C ALA A 116 6.36 14.34 0.79
N LEU A 117 6.71 14.93 -0.36
CA LEU A 117 6.04 16.15 -0.85
C LEU A 117 4.57 15.90 -1.17
N ALA A 118 4.23 14.78 -1.82
CA ALA A 118 2.84 14.42 -2.09
C ALA A 118 2.05 14.16 -0.80
N PHE A 119 2.68 13.55 0.21
CA PHE A 119 2.11 13.37 1.54
C PHE A 119 1.85 14.72 2.25
N LEU A 120 2.79 15.66 2.16
CA LEU A 120 2.64 16.99 2.75
C LEU A 120 1.60 17.86 2.02
N SER A 121 1.45 17.71 0.70
CA SER A 121 0.42 18.45 -0.05
C SER A 121 -0.99 17.91 0.15
N SER A 122 -1.11 16.63 0.52
CA SER A 122 -2.40 15.98 0.79
C SER A 122 -2.83 16.06 2.26
N ALA A 123 -1.88 16.29 3.17
CA ALA A 123 -2.17 16.79 4.50
C ALA A 123 -2.79 18.19 4.34
N PRO A 124 -4.04 18.42 4.81
CA PRO A 124 -4.67 19.71 4.69
C PRO A 124 -3.84 20.72 5.49
N ILE A 125 -3.10 21.56 4.78
CA ILE A 125 -2.74 22.88 5.29
C ILE A 125 -4.09 23.61 5.30
N GLU A 126 -4.52 24.01 6.50
CA GLU A 126 -5.79 24.69 6.78
C GLU A 126 -6.22 25.72 5.72
#